data_AF-A0A3N3E4S6-F1
#
_entry.id   AF-A0A3N3E4S6-F1
#
_cell.length_a   1.000
_cell.length_b   1.000
_cell.length_c   1.000
_cell.angle_alpha   90.00
_cell.angle_beta   90.00
_cell.angle_gamma   90.00
#
_symmetry.space_group_name_H-M   'P 1'
#
loop_
_entity.id
_entity.type
_entity.pdbx_description
1 polymer ?
#
loop_
_entity_poly.entity_id
_entity_poly.type
_entity_poly.pdbx_seq_one_letter_code
_entity_poly.pdbx_strand_id
1 'polypeptide(L)'
;MEFLFHYLAANPFVFLFLSLAIGYPLGSLSLKGVSLGTTAGTLVVGVLLALASYSIYGLKIAEPGLVSDIFLMMFMYAIGMKVGPQFFSGLARGGIDFVVIGLIVVFSNFAIVMLGAKMLGLEPGYAAGIISGSYTVTAVMGVAQSAIDSGAFKIPAGMSADHISANIAAGYAISYVLSTVLIILLIKYLPAMFGIDPVKAGKDAEAEFSTGGDNEKLPSTFGFSDSGILPIDVRAYQVTHEELVGQTVHDLFEQFPDAAILKVVRGDQVIDAADNPTLQMGDIIGIRGEYRVLIAEGETDIGNEVDEPRARNVDIEVADIHLGKSIHAGKALSELHGDVGFGVYFKALFRQGHQLPLLPQTQVEVGDVIRVAGSKWCVDQTAKKLNGVAIVESTVTETFYLALALLIGYICGHFSVSIMGIPFALGTSAGCMLTGIIFSFLRTRNPTFGGPMSEGARSFLQDIGLNLFVAVLAANVGPKILESFQGTIVIKIALLGVTAALVPPLLAWLYGLYIRKMNPAILAGACAGGRNSTPAMKGAQDATQSDMPAIGYPVPYALTSVIVLILGYIAMVIG
;
A
#
# COMPACT_ATOMS: atom_id res chain seq x y z
N MET A 1 4.27 -19.40 -38.76
CA MET A 1 4.40 -17.98 -38.38
C MET A 1 3.26 -17.14 -38.93
N GLU A 2 2.97 -17.19 -40.24
CA GLU A 2 1.86 -16.43 -40.85
C GLU A 2 0.48 -16.73 -40.24
N PHE A 3 0.12 -18.01 -40.07
CA PHE A 3 -1.12 -18.42 -39.38
C PHE A 3 -1.25 -17.83 -37.98
N LEU A 4 -0.15 -17.77 -37.21
CA LEU A 4 -0.15 -17.25 -35.85
C LEU A 4 -0.53 -15.77 -35.83
N PHE A 5 0.08 -14.96 -36.69
CA PHE A 5 -0.20 -13.51 -36.73
C PHE A 5 -1.58 -13.18 -37.30
N HIS A 6 -2.08 -13.93 -38.29
CA HIS A 6 -3.48 -13.84 -38.71
C HIS A 6 -4.45 -14.19 -37.59
N TYR A 7 -4.16 -15.26 -36.83
CA TYR A 7 -4.99 -15.67 -35.70
C TYR A 7 -4.96 -14.65 -34.55
N LEU A 8 -3.80 -14.07 -34.24
CA LEU A 8 -3.64 -13.00 -33.24
C LEU A 8 -4.43 -11.75 -33.63
N ALA A 9 -4.35 -11.32 -34.89
CA ALA A 9 -5.09 -10.15 -35.37
C ALA A 9 -6.62 -10.37 -35.33
N ALA A 10 -7.07 -11.60 -35.62
CA ALA A 10 -8.49 -11.97 -35.54
C ALA A 10 -9.00 -12.20 -34.10
N ASN A 11 -8.11 -12.51 -33.14
CA ASN A 11 -8.48 -12.85 -31.76
C ASN A 11 -7.67 -12.03 -30.74
N PRO A 12 -8.09 -10.80 -30.42
CA PRO A 12 -7.37 -9.89 -29.51
C PRO A 12 -7.07 -10.48 -28.13
N PHE A 13 -7.93 -11.35 -27.59
CA PHE A 13 -7.69 -12.03 -26.31
C PHE A 13 -6.40 -12.86 -26.32
N VAL A 14 -6.10 -13.52 -27.44
CA VAL A 14 -4.89 -14.34 -27.59
C VAL A 14 -3.66 -13.43 -27.55
N PHE A 15 -3.72 -12.27 -28.21
CA PHE A 15 -2.66 -11.28 -28.14
C PHE A 15 -2.44 -10.77 -26.72
N LEU A 16 -3.51 -10.43 -26.00
CA LEU A 16 -3.41 -9.95 -24.61
C LEU A 16 -2.76 -10.99 -23.70
N PHE A 17 -3.30 -12.21 -23.69
CA PHE A 17 -2.77 -13.27 -22.82
C PHE A 17 -1.37 -13.72 -23.21
N LEU A 18 -1.03 -13.73 -24.50
CA LEU A 18 0.34 -14.03 -24.94
C LEU A 18 1.33 -12.94 -24.52
N SER A 19 0.94 -11.67 -24.63
CA SER A 19 1.75 -10.53 -24.17
C SER A 19 2.04 -10.61 -22.67
N LEU A 20 1.04 -10.99 -21.87
CA LEU A 20 1.22 -11.22 -20.44
C LEU A 20 2.05 -12.47 -20.16
N ALA A 21 1.71 -13.61 -20.75
CA ALA A 21 2.34 -14.90 -20.48
C ALA A 21 3.85 -14.90 -20.78
N ILE A 22 4.29 -14.13 -21.78
CA ILE A 22 5.70 -13.99 -22.13
C ILE A 22 6.31 -12.77 -21.43
N GLY A 23 5.66 -11.62 -21.50
CA GLY A 23 6.22 -10.36 -21.00
C GLY A 23 6.33 -10.28 -19.48
N TYR A 24 5.40 -10.88 -18.75
CA TYR A 24 5.40 -10.84 -17.29
C TYR A 24 6.58 -11.60 -16.69
N PRO A 25 6.85 -12.88 -17.06
CA PRO A 25 8.05 -13.58 -16.59
C PRO A 25 9.35 -12.91 -17.07
N LEU A 26 9.41 -12.45 -18.32
CA LEU A 26 10.60 -11.76 -18.82
C LEU A 26 10.89 -10.46 -18.04
N GLY A 27 9.85 -9.71 -17.69
CA GLY A 27 9.97 -8.49 -16.89
C GLY A 27 10.37 -8.76 -15.43
N SER A 28 10.00 -9.91 -14.88
CA SER A 28 10.35 -10.29 -13.51
C SER A 28 11.77 -10.86 -13.36
N LEU A 29 12.41 -11.28 -14.45
CA LEU A 29 13.81 -11.70 -14.44
C LEU A 29 14.69 -10.57 -13.90
N SER A 30 15.48 -10.88 -12.88
CA SER A 30 16.44 -9.95 -12.28
C SER A 30 17.85 -10.27 -12.74
N LEU A 31 18.58 -9.24 -13.18
CA LEU A 31 19.99 -9.32 -13.50
C LEU A 31 20.74 -8.43 -12.50
N LYS A 32 21.57 -9.05 -11.65
CA LYS A 32 22.33 -8.36 -10.58
C LYS A 32 21.45 -7.50 -9.66
N GLY A 33 20.24 -7.98 -9.34
CA GLY A 33 19.31 -7.30 -8.43
C GLY A 33 18.43 -6.21 -9.08
N VAL A 34 18.58 -5.98 -10.39
CA VAL A 34 17.71 -5.07 -11.15
C VAL A 34 16.80 -5.90 -12.05
N SER A 35 15.50 -5.66 -12.00
CA SER A 35 14.53 -6.20 -12.97
C SER A 35 13.96 -5.08 -13.83
N LEU A 36 13.47 -5.44 -15.03
CA LEU A 36 12.73 -4.52 -15.87
C LEU A 36 11.37 -4.18 -15.24
N GLY A 37 10.78 -5.11 -14.49
CA GLY A 37 9.42 -5.00 -13.98
C GLY A 37 8.43 -5.63 -14.94
N THR A 38 7.43 -6.30 -14.37
CA THR A 38 6.46 -7.14 -15.09
C THR A 38 5.69 -6.34 -16.15
N THR A 39 5.18 -5.16 -15.79
CA THR A 39 4.43 -4.28 -16.70
C THR A 39 5.27 -3.77 -17.87
N ALA A 40 6.52 -3.38 -17.63
CA ALA A 40 7.41 -2.95 -18.71
C ALA A 40 7.77 -4.13 -19.63
N GLY A 41 7.95 -5.34 -19.09
CA GLY A 41 8.11 -6.56 -19.87
C GLY A 41 6.89 -6.87 -20.74
N THR A 42 5.68 -6.77 -20.18
CA THR A 42 4.41 -6.92 -20.92
C THR A 42 4.26 -5.89 -22.03
N LEU A 43 4.61 -4.62 -21.79
CA LEU A 43 4.62 -3.58 -22.82
C LEU A 43 5.57 -3.94 -23.96
N VAL A 44 6.82 -4.26 -23.65
CA VAL A 44 7.86 -4.57 -24.66
C VAL A 44 7.43 -5.75 -25.52
N VAL A 45 6.97 -6.84 -24.91
CA VAL A 45 6.51 -8.02 -25.65
C VAL A 45 5.28 -7.70 -26.48
N GLY A 46 4.28 -7.01 -25.93
CA GLY A 46 3.09 -6.62 -26.68
C GLY A 46 3.42 -5.73 -27.88
N VAL A 47 4.34 -4.78 -27.71
CA VAL A 47 4.83 -3.91 -28.79
C VAL A 47 5.55 -4.74 -29.85
N LEU A 48 6.42 -5.66 -29.47
CA LEU A 48 7.13 -6.54 -30.41
C LEU A 48 6.18 -7.42 -31.21
N LEU A 49 5.15 -7.99 -30.56
CA LEU A 49 4.12 -8.80 -31.22
C LEU A 49 3.29 -7.97 -32.19
N ALA A 50 2.83 -6.78 -31.76
CA ALA A 50 2.06 -5.87 -32.61
C ALA A 50 2.89 -5.34 -33.79
N LEU A 51 4.14 -4.97 -33.54
CA LEU A 51 5.08 -4.52 -34.56
C LEU A 51 5.39 -5.63 -35.57
N ALA A 52 5.68 -6.86 -35.12
CA ALA A 52 5.92 -7.99 -36.01
C ALA A 52 4.68 -8.30 -36.86
N SER A 53 3.49 -8.25 -36.26
CA SER A 53 2.23 -8.44 -36.99
C SER A 53 2.02 -7.40 -38.09
N TYR A 54 2.36 -6.14 -37.81
CA TYR A 54 2.18 -5.04 -38.74
C TYR A 54 3.29 -5.00 -39.80
N SER A 55 4.56 -4.99 -39.41
CA SER A 55 5.70 -4.82 -40.32
C SER A 55 5.93 -6.02 -41.23
N ILE A 56 5.63 -7.24 -40.79
CA ILE A 56 5.87 -8.46 -41.58
C ILE A 56 4.64 -8.84 -42.40
N TYR A 57 3.43 -8.67 -41.84
CA TYR A 57 2.19 -9.19 -42.42
C TYR A 57 1.15 -8.11 -42.77
N GLY A 58 1.40 -6.84 -42.46
CA GLY A 58 0.45 -5.75 -42.71
C GLY A 58 -0.82 -5.81 -41.86
N LEU A 59 -0.81 -6.59 -40.77
CA LEU A 59 -1.98 -6.85 -39.94
C LEU A 59 -1.99 -5.92 -38.71
N LYS A 60 -3.07 -5.16 -38.55
CA LYS A 60 -3.35 -4.39 -37.32
C LYS A 60 -4.10 -5.28 -36.34
N ILE A 61 -3.61 -5.37 -35.11
CA ILE A 61 -4.30 -6.06 -34.02
C ILE A 61 -5.40 -5.13 -33.51
N ALA A 62 -6.64 -5.62 -33.48
CA ALA A 62 -7.77 -4.84 -32.96
C ALA A 62 -7.60 -4.63 -31.45
N GLU A 63 -7.73 -3.38 -31.00
CA GLU A 63 -7.72 -3.03 -29.59
C GLU A 63 -9.10 -3.26 -28.96
N PRO A 64 -9.21 -4.05 -27.89
CA PRO A 64 -10.46 -4.13 -27.14
C PRO A 64 -10.54 -2.95 -26.15
N GLY A 65 -10.98 -1.78 -26.61
CA GLY A 65 -11.03 -0.54 -25.80
C GLY A 65 -11.74 -0.70 -24.46
N LEU A 66 -12.87 -1.41 -24.44
CA LEU A 66 -13.61 -1.70 -23.19
C LEU A 66 -12.78 -2.49 -22.16
N VAL A 67 -11.89 -3.37 -22.62
CA VAL A 67 -10.98 -4.13 -21.73
C VAL A 67 -9.98 -3.17 -21.08
N SER A 68 -9.39 -2.26 -21.87
CA SER A 68 -8.50 -1.22 -21.35
C SER A 68 -9.18 -0.40 -20.25
N ASP A 69 -10.40 0.07 -20.50
CA ASP A 69 -11.15 0.92 -19.57
C ASP A 69 -11.45 0.21 -18.24
N ILE A 70 -12.02 -1.01 -18.29
CA ILE A 70 -12.38 -1.77 -17.09
C ILE A 70 -11.15 -2.03 -16.21
N PHE A 71 -10.08 -2.53 -16.83
CA PHE A 71 -8.86 -2.91 -16.09
C PHE A 71 -8.09 -1.69 -15.60
N LEU A 72 -8.08 -0.57 -16.33
CA LEU A 72 -7.54 0.70 -15.86
C LEU A 72 -8.31 1.23 -14.64
N MET A 73 -9.64 1.19 -14.65
CA MET A 73 -10.46 1.64 -13.53
C MET A 73 -10.26 0.78 -12.27
N MET A 74 -10.22 -0.56 -12.44
CA MET A 74 -9.93 -1.48 -11.33
C MET A 74 -8.54 -1.25 -10.73
N PHE A 75 -7.53 -1.05 -11.60
CA PHE A 75 -6.18 -0.70 -11.18
C PHE A 75 -6.14 0.60 -10.38
N MET A 76 -6.80 1.65 -10.89
CA MET A 76 -6.84 2.97 -10.25
C MET A 76 -7.55 2.93 -8.89
N TYR A 77 -8.65 2.18 -8.79
CA TYR A 77 -9.30 1.93 -7.50
C TYR A 77 -8.37 1.22 -6.53
N ALA A 78 -7.68 0.16 -6.96
CA ALA A 78 -6.76 -0.60 -6.13
C ALA A 78 -5.55 0.23 -5.63
N ILE A 79 -5.06 1.16 -6.46
CA ILE A 79 -4.07 2.19 -6.08
C ILE A 79 -4.69 3.11 -5.02
N GLY A 80 -5.89 3.63 -5.26
CA GLY A 80 -6.57 4.54 -4.33
C GLY A 80 -6.78 3.90 -2.96
N MET A 81 -7.20 2.64 -2.93
CA MET A 81 -7.38 1.87 -1.69
C MET A 81 -6.10 1.68 -0.88
N LYS A 82 -4.95 1.57 -1.56
CA LYS A 82 -3.63 1.45 -0.93
C LYS A 82 -3.14 2.79 -0.39
N VAL A 83 -3.30 3.84 -1.19
CA VAL A 83 -2.66 5.14 -0.97
C VAL A 83 -3.43 6.00 0.04
N GLY A 84 -4.77 5.92 0.06
CA GLY A 84 -5.61 6.76 0.93
C GLY A 84 -5.18 6.77 2.41
N PRO A 85 -5.09 5.61 3.09
CA PRO A 85 -4.71 5.53 4.49
C PRO A 85 -3.32 6.16 4.76
N GLN A 86 -2.35 5.86 3.89
CA GLN A 86 -0.97 6.31 4.01
C GLN A 86 -0.84 7.82 3.82
N PHE A 87 -1.58 8.38 2.86
CA PHE A 87 -1.58 9.80 2.54
C PHE A 87 -2.04 10.63 3.75
N PHE A 88 -3.22 10.31 4.29
CA PHE A 88 -3.83 11.12 5.34
C PHE A 88 -3.18 10.94 6.72
N SER A 89 -2.67 9.75 7.03
CA SER A 89 -1.91 9.53 8.27
C SER A 89 -0.57 10.27 8.26
N GLY A 90 0.09 10.33 7.10
CA GLY A 90 1.35 11.04 6.92
C GLY A 90 1.23 12.55 7.14
N LEU A 91 0.11 13.15 6.76
CA LEU A 91 -0.14 14.59 6.95
C LEU A 91 -0.28 14.99 8.43
N ALA A 92 -0.70 14.06 9.29
CA ALA A 92 -1.01 14.35 10.69
C ALA A 92 0.12 14.06 11.69
N ARG A 93 1.08 13.19 11.35
CA ARG A 93 2.17 12.74 12.27
C ARG A 93 3.40 13.67 12.30
N GLY A 94 3.24 14.97 12.09
CA GLY A 94 4.39 15.91 12.10
C GLY A 94 5.36 15.75 10.91
N GLY A 95 4.98 14.99 9.88
CA GLY A 95 5.76 14.72 8.68
C GLY A 95 5.75 15.83 7.64
N ILE A 96 5.65 17.11 8.03
CA ILE A 96 5.58 18.22 7.07
C ILE A 96 6.81 18.25 6.16
N ASP A 97 7.97 17.85 6.65
CA ASP A 97 9.18 17.74 5.83
C ASP A 97 9.10 16.64 4.79
N PHE A 98 8.48 15.51 5.12
CA PHE A 98 8.21 14.45 4.16
C PHE A 98 7.20 14.92 3.09
N VAL A 99 6.20 15.70 3.48
CA VAL A 99 5.28 16.34 2.53
C VAL A 99 6.04 17.30 1.61
N VAL A 100 6.85 18.20 2.17
CA VAL A 100 7.64 19.16 1.38
C VAL A 100 8.62 18.45 0.45
N ILE A 101 9.30 17.40 0.90
CA ILE A 101 10.15 16.54 0.06
C ILE A 101 9.35 15.99 -1.12
N GLY A 102 8.18 15.37 -0.87
CA GLY A 102 7.33 14.87 -1.94
C GLY A 102 6.90 15.96 -2.93
N LEU A 103 6.52 17.14 -2.44
CA LEU A 103 6.16 18.28 -3.28
C LEU A 103 7.34 18.76 -4.14
N ILE A 104 8.54 18.86 -3.55
CA ILE A 104 9.76 19.21 -4.29
C ILE A 104 9.99 18.21 -5.43
N VAL A 105 9.92 16.90 -5.15
CA VAL A 105 10.18 15.88 -6.18
C VAL A 105 9.12 15.96 -7.28
N VAL A 106 7.83 16.00 -6.94
CA VAL A 106 6.76 15.89 -7.94
C VAL A 106 6.64 17.15 -8.82
N PHE A 107 6.72 18.34 -8.22
CA PHE A 107 6.59 19.58 -8.98
C PHE A 107 7.85 19.91 -9.77
N SER A 108 9.05 19.59 -9.25
CA SER A 108 10.29 19.79 -10.03
C SER A 108 10.37 18.81 -11.20
N ASN A 109 9.94 17.55 -11.04
CA ASN A 109 9.82 16.62 -12.17
C ASN A 109 8.87 17.17 -13.24
N PHE A 110 7.66 17.55 -12.85
CA PHE A 110 6.68 18.12 -13.78
C PHE A 110 7.23 19.35 -14.50
N ALA A 111 7.84 20.30 -13.76
CA ALA A 111 8.42 21.50 -14.35
C ALA A 111 9.56 21.18 -15.33
N ILE A 112 10.48 20.28 -14.95
CA ILE A 112 11.60 19.85 -15.81
C ILE A 112 11.06 19.24 -17.10
N VAL A 113 10.09 18.33 -17.02
CA VAL A 113 9.56 17.65 -18.20
C VAL A 113 8.77 18.61 -19.08
N MET A 114 7.89 19.45 -18.52
CA MET A 114 7.08 20.38 -19.31
C MET A 114 7.94 21.43 -20.01
N LEU A 115 8.91 22.02 -19.31
CA LEU A 115 9.84 23.00 -19.89
C LEU A 115 10.77 22.32 -20.89
N GLY A 116 11.32 21.16 -20.54
CA GLY A 116 12.22 20.40 -21.39
C GLY A 116 11.56 19.90 -22.67
N ALA A 117 10.33 19.38 -22.61
CA ALA A 117 9.60 18.93 -23.78
C ALA A 117 9.35 20.09 -24.76
N LYS A 118 8.96 21.26 -24.25
CA LYS A 118 8.79 22.47 -25.04
C LYS A 118 10.11 22.96 -25.65
N MET A 119 11.20 22.99 -24.88
CA MET A 119 12.52 23.41 -25.35
C MET A 119 13.10 22.47 -26.41
N LEU A 120 12.84 21.16 -26.29
CA LEU A 120 13.32 20.14 -27.21
C LEU A 120 12.39 19.94 -28.42
N GLY A 121 11.26 20.64 -28.46
CA GLY A 121 10.25 20.52 -29.51
C GLY A 121 9.68 19.11 -29.61
N LEU A 122 9.40 18.49 -28.46
CA LEU A 122 8.74 17.18 -28.42
C LEU A 122 7.25 17.34 -28.73
N GLU A 123 6.72 16.41 -29.52
CA GLU A 123 5.31 16.37 -29.86
C GLU A 123 4.41 16.03 -28.66
N PRO A 124 3.09 16.31 -28.75
CA PRO A 124 2.14 15.92 -27.73
C PRO A 124 2.21 14.43 -27.37
N GLY A 125 2.01 14.15 -26.09
CA GLY A 125 2.09 12.81 -25.51
C GLY A 125 3.45 12.48 -24.87
N TYR A 126 4.57 12.96 -25.43
CA TYR A 126 5.89 12.65 -24.88
C TYR A 126 6.08 13.17 -23.45
N ALA A 127 5.58 14.37 -23.12
CA ALA A 127 5.72 14.92 -21.77
C ALA A 127 5.06 14.01 -20.72
N ALA A 128 3.81 13.60 -20.94
CA ALA A 128 3.11 12.67 -20.05
C ALA A 128 3.80 11.29 -19.98
N GLY A 129 4.28 10.78 -21.11
CA GLY A 129 5.07 9.55 -21.17
C GLY A 129 6.38 9.65 -20.36
N ILE A 130 7.13 10.74 -20.53
CA ILE A 130 8.38 10.99 -19.80
C ILE A 130 8.11 11.17 -18.30
N ILE A 131 7.05 11.87 -17.89
CA ILE A 131 6.66 11.92 -16.47
C ILE A 131 6.40 10.50 -15.97
N SER A 132 5.56 9.72 -16.67
CA SER A 132 5.27 8.34 -16.30
C SER A 132 6.53 7.49 -16.08
N GLY A 133 7.44 7.48 -17.06
CA GLY A 133 8.63 6.63 -17.00
C GLY A 133 9.68 7.21 -16.04
N SER A 134 9.93 8.51 -16.08
CA SER A 134 10.86 9.19 -15.17
C SER A 134 10.38 9.29 -13.73
N TYR A 135 9.12 8.94 -13.41
CA TYR A 135 8.58 8.71 -12.07
C TYR A 135 8.34 7.23 -11.75
N THR A 136 8.56 6.33 -12.70
CA THR A 136 8.22 4.89 -12.62
C THR A 136 6.78 4.63 -12.14
N VAL A 137 5.85 5.53 -12.51
CA VAL A 137 4.42 5.43 -12.16
C VAL A 137 3.65 5.25 -13.46
N THR A 138 3.54 3.99 -13.90
CA THR A 138 2.87 3.64 -15.17
C THR A 138 1.42 4.10 -15.23
N ALA A 139 0.77 4.25 -14.09
CA ALA A 139 -0.57 4.85 -13.94
C ALA A 139 -0.72 6.21 -14.64
N VAL A 140 0.37 6.99 -14.74
CA VAL A 140 0.38 8.28 -15.43
C VAL A 140 -0.02 8.14 -16.91
N MET A 141 0.33 7.03 -17.57
CA MET A 141 -0.08 6.77 -18.96
C MET A 141 -1.59 6.61 -19.09
N GLY A 142 -2.23 5.93 -18.11
CA GLY A 142 -3.66 5.72 -18.12
C GLY A 142 -4.46 6.99 -17.93
N VAL A 143 -4.04 7.88 -17.02
CA VAL A 143 -4.70 9.19 -16.85
C VAL A 143 -4.44 10.12 -18.04
N ALA A 144 -3.24 10.06 -18.65
CA ALA A 144 -2.96 10.80 -19.88
C ALA A 144 -3.82 10.31 -21.05
N GLN A 145 -3.96 8.99 -21.22
CA GLN A 145 -4.85 8.41 -22.23
C GLN A 145 -6.31 8.82 -21.99
N SER A 146 -6.77 8.78 -20.74
CA SER A 146 -8.12 9.21 -20.38
C SER A 146 -8.41 10.67 -20.74
N ALA A 147 -7.40 11.57 -20.73
CA ALA A 147 -7.57 12.96 -21.17
C ALA A 147 -7.85 13.07 -22.68
N ILE A 148 -7.29 12.15 -23.48
CA ILE A 148 -7.55 12.04 -24.91
C ILE A 148 -8.97 11.51 -25.12
N ASP A 149 -9.30 10.40 -24.48
CA ASP A 149 -10.58 9.69 -24.67
C ASP A 149 -11.78 10.51 -24.18
N SER A 150 -11.60 11.30 -23.12
CA SER A 150 -12.64 12.19 -22.59
C SER A 150 -12.81 13.47 -23.43
N GLY A 151 -11.97 13.70 -24.44
CA GLY A 151 -11.97 14.92 -25.25
C GLY A 151 -11.46 16.18 -24.53
N ALA A 152 -10.80 16.01 -23.37
CA ALA A 152 -10.22 17.14 -22.65
C ALA A 152 -8.96 17.67 -23.35
N PHE A 153 -8.18 16.78 -23.97
CA PHE A 153 -7.11 17.14 -24.88
C PHE A 153 -7.65 17.33 -26.30
N LYS A 154 -7.38 18.50 -26.89
CA LYS A 154 -7.73 18.79 -28.29
C LYS A 154 -6.61 18.32 -29.20
N ILE A 155 -6.88 17.26 -29.96
CA ILE A 155 -5.93 16.70 -30.92
C ILE A 155 -5.58 17.77 -31.99
N PRO A 156 -4.29 18.10 -32.17
CA PRO A 156 -3.86 19.04 -33.20
C PRO A 156 -4.22 18.55 -34.63
N ALA A 157 -4.51 19.49 -35.52
CA ALA A 157 -4.82 19.17 -36.92
C ALA A 157 -3.66 18.41 -37.58
N GLY A 158 -3.95 17.25 -38.17
CA GLY A 158 -2.96 16.39 -38.82
C GLY A 158 -2.38 15.28 -37.92
N MET A 159 -2.74 15.22 -36.64
CA MET A 159 -2.34 14.15 -35.73
C MET A 159 -3.54 13.24 -35.39
N SER A 160 -3.29 11.96 -35.10
CA SER A 160 -4.32 11.01 -34.67
C SER A 160 -4.18 10.68 -33.18
N ALA A 161 -5.27 10.25 -32.53
CA ALA A 161 -5.25 9.82 -31.14
C ALA A 161 -4.19 8.72 -30.91
N ASP A 162 -4.16 7.67 -31.74
CA ASP A 162 -3.17 6.61 -31.56
C ASP A 162 -1.72 7.03 -31.86
N HIS A 163 -1.49 8.14 -32.58
CA HIS A 163 -0.14 8.71 -32.69
C HIS A 163 0.32 9.32 -31.36
N ILE A 164 -0.57 10.05 -30.69
CA ILE A 164 -0.28 10.63 -29.36
C ILE A 164 -0.11 9.52 -28.33
N SER A 165 -0.96 8.49 -28.36
CA SER A 165 -0.82 7.30 -27.50
C SER A 165 0.52 6.59 -27.71
N ALA A 166 1.02 6.54 -28.95
CA ALA A 166 2.35 6.02 -29.26
C ALA A 166 3.47 6.88 -28.65
N ASN A 167 3.36 8.21 -28.74
CA ASN A 167 4.31 9.13 -28.10
C ASN A 167 4.32 8.97 -26.56
N ILE A 168 3.16 8.79 -25.92
CA ILE A 168 3.06 8.49 -24.48
C ILE A 168 3.82 7.20 -24.14
N ALA A 169 3.55 6.12 -24.86
CA ALA A 169 4.18 4.83 -24.62
C ALA A 169 5.70 4.84 -24.88
N ALA A 170 6.15 5.52 -25.94
CA ALA A 170 7.57 5.67 -26.26
C ALA A 170 8.30 6.50 -25.20
N GLY A 171 7.72 7.63 -24.79
CA GLY A 171 8.25 8.47 -23.71
C GLY A 171 8.40 7.68 -22.40
N TYR A 172 7.40 6.87 -22.04
CA TYR A 172 7.45 5.98 -20.89
C TYR A 172 8.55 4.93 -21.02
N ALA A 173 8.56 4.15 -22.10
CA ALA A 173 9.45 3.00 -22.23
C ALA A 173 10.94 3.40 -22.11
N ILE A 174 11.34 4.47 -22.80
CA ILE A 174 12.73 4.94 -22.79
C ILE A 174 13.11 5.51 -21.42
N SER A 175 12.28 6.40 -20.86
CA SER A 175 12.60 7.07 -19.59
C SER A 175 12.50 6.12 -18.39
N TYR A 176 11.61 5.13 -18.43
CA TYR A 176 11.44 4.12 -17.38
C TYR A 176 12.67 3.23 -17.22
N VAL A 177 13.21 2.70 -18.32
CA VAL A 177 14.39 1.81 -18.29
C VAL A 177 15.59 2.54 -17.70
N LEU A 178 15.87 3.75 -18.19
CA LEU A 178 16.99 4.54 -17.74
C LEU A 178 16.82 4.99 -16.28
N SER A 179 15.63 5.44 -15.92
CA SER A 179 15.38 5.96 -14.57
C SER A 179 15.44 4.87 -13.50
N THR A 180 14.93 3.66 -13.77
CA THR A 180 14.86 2.56 -12.79
C THR A 180 16.23 2.20 -12.23
N VAL A 181 17.25 2.11 -13.09
CA VAL A 181 18.62 1.80 -12.65
C VAL A 181 19.25 3.00 -11.95
N LEU A 182 19.17 4.17 -12.59
CA LEU A 182 19.89 5.35 -12.13
C LEU A 182 19.36 5.87 -10.80
N ILE A 183 18.06 5.74 -10.52
CA ILE A 183 17.49 6.17 -9.24
C ILE A 183 17.95 5.29 -8.08
N ILE A 184 18.06 3.97 -8.28
CA ILE A 184 18.56 3.05 -7.25
C ILE A 184 19.99 3.45 -6.89
N LEU A 185 20.84 3.67 -7.90
CA LEU A 185 22.22 4.08 -7.70
C LEU A 185 22.31 5.46 -7.02
N LEU A 186 21.52 6.44 -7.49
CA LEU A 186 21.50 7.77 -6.90
C LEU A 186 21.16 7.69 -5.41
N ILE A 187 20.00 7.14 -5.06
CA ILE A 187 19.55 7.07 -3.65
C ILE A 187 20.54 6.27 -2.79
N LYS A 188 21.04 5.13 -3.28
CA LYS A 188 22.03 4.30 -2.57
C LYS A 188 23.29 5.08 -2.22
N TYR A 189 23.77 5.91 -3.14
CA TYR A 189 25.02 6.65 -2.97
C TYR A 189 24.84 8.10 -2.50
N LEU A 190 23.62 8.61 -2.36
CA LEU A 190 23.35 9.98 -1.90
C LEU A 190 24.09 10.33 -0.60
N PRO A 191 24.06 9.53 0.48
CA PRO A 191 24.84 9.85 1.68
C PRO A 191 26.34 10.00 1.39
N ALA A 192 26.92 9.02 0.68
CA ALA A 192 28.35 8.98 0.37
C ALA A 192 28.78 10.13 -0.55
N MET A 193 27.94 10.53 -1.51
CA MET A 193 28.18 11.68 -2.41
C MET A 193 28.36 13.00 -1.66
N PHE A 194 27.81 13.09 -0.44
CA PHE A 194 27.91 14.26 0.44
C PHE A 194 28.89 14.05 1.61
N GLY A 195 29.77 13.04 1.52
CA GLY A 195 30.80 12.78 2.53
C GLY A 195 30.25 12.18 3.84
N ILE A 196 29.04 11.62 3.81
CA ILE A 196 28.38 11.04 4.97
C ILE A 196 28.54 9.52 4.91
N ASP A 197 28.98 8.92 6.02
CA ASP A 197 28.99 7.46 6.19
C ASP A 197 27.53 6.95 6.33
N PRO A 198 27.02 6.18 5.37
CA PRO A 198 25.64 5.69 5.42
C PRO A 198 25.39 4.72 6.57
N VAL A 199 26.38 3.90 6.96
CA VAL A 199 26.23 2.93 8.05
C VAL A 199 26.14 3.66 9.40
N LYS A 200 26.97 4.70 9.57
CA LYS A 200 26.86 5.56 10.75
C LYS A 200 25.50 6.27 10.79
N ALA A 201 25.04 6.82 9.67
CA ALA A 201 23.73 7.49 9.61
C ALA A 201 22.56 6.55 9.97
N GLY A 202 22.63 5.27 9.56
CA GLY A 202 21.68 4.23 9.94
C GLY A 202 21.65 3.99 11.44
N LYS A 203 22.82 3.79 12.07
CA LYS A 203 22.93 3.60 13.53
C LYS A 203 22.47 4.83 14.32
N ASP A 204 22.82 6.03 13.86
CA ASP A 204 22.37 7.28 14.47
C ASP A 204 20.83 7.40 14.38
N ALA A 205 20.23 6.95 13.27
CA ALA A 205 18.78 6.91 13.12
C ALA A 205 18.13 5.89 14.06
N GLU A 206 18.70 4.70 14.22
CA GLU A 206 18.21 3.72 15.20
C GLU A 206 18.23 4.33 16.60
N ALA A 207 19.34 4.95 17.03
CA ALA A 207 19.41 5.59 18.33
C ALA A 207 18.38 6.71 18.55
N GLU A 208 18.10 7.52 17.52
CA GLU A 208 17.17 8.66 17.58
C GLU A 208 15.68 8.23 17.52
N PHE A 209 15.37 7.15 16.81
CA PHE A 209 13.99 6.73 16.53
C PHE A 209 13.57 5.45 17.26
N SER A 210 14.49 4.70 17.89
CA SER A 210 14.17 3.50 18.68
C SER A 210 13.49 3.78 20.04
N THR A 211 13.30 5.05 20.44
CA THR A 211 12.64 5.41 21.71
C THR A 211 11.12 5.62 21.60
N GLY A 212 10.48 5.34 20.45
CA GLY A 212 9.04 5.46 20.27
C GLY A 212 8.43 4.15 19.80
N GLY A 213 7.95 3.33 20.74
CA GLY A 213 7.36 2.01 20.50
C GLY A 213 6.25 2.02 19.45
N ASP A 214 6.41 1.12 18.47
CA ASP A 214 5.43 0.52 17.59
C ASP A 214 4.31 1.42 17.08
N ASN A 215 4.60 2.09 15.96
CA ASN A 215 3.54 2.58 15.08
C ASN A 215 2.78 1.39 14.50
N GLU A 216 1.70 1.02 15.16
CA GLU A 216 0.75 0.02 14.70
C GLU A 216 0.18 0.43 13.33
N LYS A 217 -0.07 -0.58 12.48
CA LYS A 217 -0.67 -0.36 11.16
C LYS A 217 -2.03 0.30 11.33
N LEU A 218 -2.38 1.23 10.43
CA LEU A 218 -3.69 1.87 10.47
C LEU A 218 -4.80 0.83 10.39
N PRO A 219 -5.96 1.11 10.99
CA PRO A 219 -7.07 0.17 10.94
C PRO A 219 -7.44 -0.25 9.51
N SER A 220 -7.75 -1.53 9.33
CA SER A 220 -8.17 -2.10 8.04
C SER A 220 -7.16 -1.95 6.88
N THR A 221 -5.88 -1.71 7.17
CA THR A 221 -4.79 -1.75 6.19
C THR A 221 -4.03 -3.06 6.25
N PHE A 222 -3.31 -3.45 5.20
CA PHE A 222 -2.59 -4.72 5.19
C PHE A 222 -1.60 -4.88 6.37
N GLY A 223 -1.63 -6.05 7.01
CA GLY A 223 -0.82 -6.43 8.16
C GLY A 223 -1.39 -5.94 9.50
N PHE A 224 -2.62 -5.41 9.54
CA PHE A 224 -3.19 -4.91 10.79
C PHE A 224 -3.56 -6.01 11.79
N SER A 225 -3.86 -7.21 11.26
CA SER A 225 -4.11 -8.43 12.05
C SER A 225 -2.84 -9.21 12.38
N ASP A 226 -1.65 -8.71 12.03
CA ASP A 226 -0.40 -9.37 12.42
C ASP A 226 -0.32 -9.40 13.94
N SER A 227 -0.05 -10.57 14.54
CA SER A 227 0.12 -10.69 16.00
C SER A 227 1.37 -9.95 16.48
N GLY A 228 2.46 -10.02 15.71
CA GLY A 228 3.76 -9.50 16.12
C GLY A 228 4.25 -10.19 17.40
N ILE A 229 5.17 -9.54 18.12
CA ILE A 229 5.57 -9.98 19.46
C ILE A 229 4.57 -9.38 20.44
N LEU A 230 3.87 -10.22 21.19
CA LEU A 230 3.00 -9.79 22.28
C LEU A 230 3.72 -10.02 23.62
N PRO A 231 3.60 -9.11 24.61
CA PRO A 231 4.17 -9.32 25.95
C PRO A 231 3.38 -10.34 26.79
N ILE A 232 2.48 -11.09 26.16
CA ILE A 232 1.58 -12.05 26.78
C ILE A 232 1.70 -13.41 26.11
N ASP A 233 1.53 -14.48 26.88
CA ASP A 233 1.64 -15.86 26.40
C ASP A 233 0.58 -16.76 27.04
N VAL A 234 0.39 -17.98 26.52
CA VAL A 234 -0.49 -19.01 27.10
C VAL A 234 0.35 -20.13 27.71
N ARG A 235 0.29 -20.26 29.04
CA ARG A 235 1.01 -21.30 29.79
C ARG A 235 0.04 -22.25 30.49
N ALA A 236 0.48 -23.47 30.77
CA ALA A 236 -0.36 -24.50 31.37
C ALA A 236 0.10 -24.83 32.78
N TYR A 237 -0.83 -24.75 33.74
CA TYR A 237 -0.56 -25.04 35.15
C TYR A 237 -1.52 -26.11 35.66
N GLN A 238 -1.02 -27.01 36.50
CA GLN A 238 -1.88 -27.91 37.26
C GLN A 238 -2.39 -27.20 38.51
N VAL A 239 -3.71 -27.19 38.70
CA VAL A 239 -4.35 -26.61 39.88
C VAL A 239 -4.02 -27.46 41.10
N THR A 240 -3.26 -26.90 42.03
CA THR A 240 -2.85 -27.59 43.28
C THR A 240 -3.31 -26.91 44.56
N HIS A 241 -3.83 -25.69 44.44
CA HIS A 241 -4.27 -24.83 45.53
C HIS A 241 -5.78 -24.94 45.75
N GLU A 242 -6.21 -25.15 47.01
CA GLU A 242 -7.64 -25.36 47.35
C GLU A 242 -8.46 -24.08 47.18
N GLU A 243 -7.87 -22.91 47.36
CA GLU A 243 -8.52 -21.61 47.20
C GLU A 243 -9.06 -21.39 45.79
N LEU A 244 -8.48 -22.02 44.76
CA LEU A 244 -8.94 -21.92 43.37
C LEU A 244 -10.13 -22.85 43.07
N VAL A 245 -10.33 -23.89 43.89
CA VAL A 245 -11.32 -24.94 43.64
C VAL A 245 -12.73 -24.43 43.89
N GLY A 246 -13.65 -24.76 42.98
CA GLY A 246 -15.06 -24.38 43.06
C GLY A 246 -15.37 -22.97 42.56
N GLN A 247 -14.35 -22.13 42.30
CA GLN A 247 -14.53 -20.84 41.64
C GLN A 247 -14.70 -21.02 40.13
N THR A 248 -15.52 -20.17 39.49
CA THR A 248 -15.64 -20.17 38.03
C THR A 248 -14.48 -19.39 37.40
N VAL A 249 -14.16 -19.69 36.13
CA VAL A 249 -13.11 -18.96 35.40
C VAL A 249 -13.41 -17.45 35.29
N HIS A 250 -14.69 -17.05 35.23
CA HIS A 250 -15.08 -15.64 35.24
C HIS A 250 -14.88 -15.00 36.63
N ASP A 251 -15.26 -15.67 37.72
CA ASP A 251 -15.05 -15.13 39.09
C ASP A 251 -13.56 -14.93 39.40
N LEU A 252 -12.72 -15.85 38.89
CA LEU A 252 -11.27 -15.74 39.01
C LEU A 252 -10.73 -14.56 38.19
N PHE A 253 -11.26 -14.32 36.98
CA PHE A 253 -10.87 -13.16 36.19
C PHE A 253 -11.30 -11.83 36.83
N GLU A 254 -12.45 -11.77 37.50
CA GLU A 254 -12.86 -10.56 38.23
C GLU A 254 -11.90 -10.24 39.40
N GLN A 255 -11.30 -11.25 40.01
CA GLN A 255 -10.29 -11.10 41.06
C GLN A 255 -8.90 -10.79 40.49
N PHE A 256 -8.55 -11.41 39.36
CA PHE A 256 -7.24 -11.34 38.72
C PHE A 256 -7.36 -10.97 37.23
N PRO A 257 -7.69 -9.70 36.91
CA PRO A 257 -8.01 -9.28 35.54
C PRO A 257 -6.82 -9.35 34.58
N ASP A 258 -5.58 -9.43 35.09
CA ASP A 258 -4.36 -9.53 34.27
C ASP A 258 -4.06 -10.96 33.79
N ALA A 259 -4.82 -11.96 34.27
CA ALA A 259 -4.65 -13.38 33.92
C ALA A 259 -6.00 -14.05 33.61
N ALA A 260 -6.16 -14.52 32.38
CA ALA A 260 -7.38 -15.17 31.94
C ALA A 260 -7.17 -16.67 31.71
N ILE A 261 -7.96 -17.50 32.38
CA ILE A 261 -8.05 -18.93 32.08
C ILE A 261 -8.85 -19.08 30.79
N LEU A 262 -8.26 -19.69 29.77
CA LEU A 262 -8.88 -19.87 28.46
C LEU A 262 -9.36 -21.31 28.20
N LYS A 263 -8.70 -22.29 28.82
CA LYS A 263 -9.03 -23.70 28.70
C LYS A 263 -8.83 -24.42 30.02
N VAL A 264 -9.68 -25.40 30.29
CA VAL A 264 -9.57 -26.33 31.42
C VAL A 264 -9.54 -27.75 30.87
N VAL A 265 -8.48 -28.50 31.19
CA VAL A 265 -8.31 -29.90 30.80
C VAL A 265 -8.55 -30.76 32.03
N ARG A 266 -9.56 -31.62 31.95
CA ARG A 266 -9.98 -32.54 33.01
C ARG A 266 -10.00 -33.96 32.47
N GLY A 267 -8.91 -34.69 32.72
CA GLY A 267 -8.67 -36.00 32.12
C GLY A 267 -8.60 -35.91 30.59
N ASP A 268 -9.58 -36.50 29.91
CA ASP A 268 -9.67 -36.48 28.44
C ASP A 268 -10.50 -35.30 27.90
N GLN A 269 -11.22 -34.58 28.75
CA GLN A 269 -12.07 -33.46 28.35
C GLN A 269 -11.27 -32.15 28.29
N VAL A 270 -11.49 -31.38 27.23
CA VAL A 270 -11.03 -29.99 27.08
C VAL A 270 -12.27 -29.11 27.12
N ILE A 271 -12.35 -28.22 28.11
CA ILE A 271 -13.48 -27.33 28.35
C ILE A 271 -13.02 -25.90 28.07
N ASP A 272 -13.72 -25.19 27.19
CA ASP A 272 -13.39 -23.80 26.86
C ASP A 272 -13.92 -22.85 27.93
N ALA A 273 -13.19 -21.78 28.21
CA ALA A 273 -13.60 -20.77 29.19
C ALA A 273 -14.93 -20.07 28.85
N ALA A 274 -15.37 -20.13 27.59
CA ALA A 274 -16.68 -19.63 27.15
C ALA A 274 -17.86 -20.32 27.88
N ASP A 275 -17.69 -21.57 28.34
CA ASP A 275 -18.70 -22.31 29.10
C ASP A 275 -18.68 -21.96 30.61
N ASN A 276 -17.77 -21.07 31.01
CA ASN A 276 -17.52 -20.64 32.39
C ASN A 276 -17.42 -21.80 33.41
N PRO A 277 -16.54 -22.80 33.20
CA PRO A 277 -16.42 -23.94 34.11
C PRO A 277 -15.91 -23.53 35.50
N THR A 278 -16.24 -24.34 36.51
CA THR A 278 -15.58 -24.30 37.83
C THR A 278 -14.33 -25.15 37.84
N LEU A 279 -13.30 -24.67 38.54
CA LEU A 279 -12.05 -25.42 38.70
C LEU A 279 -12.18 -26.54 39.73
N GLN A 280 -11.50 -27.65 39.47
CA GLN A 280 -11.33 -28.78 40.37
C GLN A 280 -9.85 -29.02 40.67
N MET A 281 -9.58 -29.63 41.81
CA MET A 281 -8.22 -30.02 42.19
C MET A 281 -7.65 -30.97 41.12
N GLY A 282 -6.44 -30.67 40.65
CA GLY A 282 -5.74 -31.45 39.63
C GLY A 282 -6.14 -31.15 38.18
N ASP A 283 -7.10 -30.24 37.92
CA ASP A 283 -7.34 -29.72 36.58
C ASP A 283 -6.06 -29.08 36.01
N ILE A 284 -5.87 -29.18 34.70
CA ILE A 284 -4.79 -28.45 34.01
C ILE A 284 -5.40 -27.27 33.26
N ILE A 285 -4.99 -26.06 33.59
CA ILE A 285 -5.57 -24.84 33.03
C ILE A 285 -4.59 -24.12 32.11
N GLY A 286 -5.07 -23.66 30.96
CA GLY A 286 -4.35 -22.79 30.05
C GLY A 286 -4.63 -21.34 30.41
N ILE A 287 -3.64 -20.66 30.98
CA ILE A 287 -3.76 -19.26 31.41
C ILE A 287 -3.01 -18.35 30.44
N ARG A 288 -3.68 -17.28 30.05
CA ARG A 288 -3.12 -16.19 29.25
C ARG A 288 -2.87 -14.97 30.13
N GLY A 289 -1.66 -14.44 30.10
CA GLY A 289 -1.23 -13.30 30.91
C GLY A 289 0.15 -12.80 30.51
N GLU A 290 0.66 -11.75 31.17
CA GLU A 290 1.98 -11.21 30.89
C GLU A 290 3.07 -12.27 31.12
N TYR A 291 3.97 -12.44 30.15
CA TYR A 291 4.95 -13.54 30.18
C TYR A 291 5.77 -13.57 31.47
N ARG A 292 6.11 -12.38 31.99
CA ARG A 292 6.93 -12.20 33.19
C ARG A 292 6.18 -12.59 34.45
N VAL A 293 4.88 -12.27 34.52
CA VAL A 293 4.02 -12.57 35.67
C VAL A 293 3.75 -14.06 35.74
N LEU A 294 3.37 -14.69 34.62
CA LEU A 294 3.11 -16.13 34.60
C LEU A 294 4.32 -16.96 35.08
N ILE A 295 5.52 -16.59 34.64
CA ILE A 295 6.75 -17.27 35.06
C ILE A 295 7.07 -17.04 36.55
N ALA A 296 6.89 -15.82 37.05
CA ALA A 296 7.28 -15.46 38.41
C ALA A 296 6.29 -15.94 39.47
N GLU A 297 4.99 -15.88 39.17
CA GLU A 297 3.91 -16.03 40.15
C GLU A 297 3.10 -17.31 39.93
N GLY A 298 3.06 -17.86 38.70
CA GLY A 298 2.17 -18.96 38.35
C GLY A 298 2.37 -20.24 39.16
N GLU A 299 3.62 -20.63 39.45
CA GLU A 299 3.90 -21.79 40.31
C GLU A 299 3.47 -21.58 41.76
N THR A 300 3.60 -20.34 42.25
CA THR A 300 3.28 -19.99 43.64
C THR A 300 1.78 -19.89 43.85
N ASP A 301 1.06 -19.28 42.90
CA ASP A 301 -0.36 -18.92 43.08
C ASP A 301 -1.32 -19.97 42.52
N ILE A 302 -0.85 -20.88 41.65
CA ILE A 302 -1.71 -21.89 40.99
C ILE A 302 -1.21 -23.30 41.26
N GLY A 303 0.06 -23.56 40.95
CA GLY A 303 0.69 -24.87 41.06
C GLY A 303 1.69 -25.13 39.96
N ASN A 304 2.17 -26.37 39.87
CA ASN A 304 3.26 -26.72 38.95
C ASN A 304 2.91 -26.40 37.49
N GLU A 305 3.85 -25.76 36.79
CA GLU A 305 3.74 -25.65 35.34
C GLU A 305 3.89 -27.04 34.70
N VAL A 306 3.02 -27.35 33.73
CA VAL A 306 2.99 -28.65 33.06
C VAL A 306 3.00 -28.50 31.54
N ASP A 307 3.63 -29.44 30.86
CA ASP A 307 3.58 -29.51 29.41
C ASP A 307 2.31 -30.23 28.93
N GLU A 308 1.17 -29.51 28.93
CA GLU A 308 -0.10 -30.00 28.38
C GLU A 308 -0.48 -29.18 27.13
N PRO A 309 -0.22 -29.69 25.92
CA PRO A 309 -0.50 -28.98 24.68
C PRO A 309 -1.98 -28.64 24.51
N ARG A 310 -2.92 -29.47 25.01
CA ARG A 310 -4.37 -29.21 24.84
C ARG A 310 -4.82 -27.95 25.57
N ALA A 311 -4.21 -27.65 26.72
CA ALA A 311 -4.47 -26.44 27.50
C ALA A 311 -3.88 -25.19 26.83
N ARG A 312 -2.73 -25.33 26.15
CA ARG A 312 -2.04 -24.22 25.46
C ARG A 312 -2.52 -23.97 24.04
N ASN A 313 -3.19 -24.95 23.41
CA ASN A 313 -3.64 -24.86 22.03
C ASN A 313 -4.83 -23.90 21.88
N VAL A 314 -4.54 -22.60 21.86
CA VAL A 314 -5.50 -21.51 21.71
C VAL A 314 -5.09 -20.68 20.49
N ASP A 315 -5.96 -20.66 19.49
CA ASP A 315 -5.78 -19.79 18.33
C ASP A 315 -5.99 -18.32 18.74
N ILE A 316 -4.99 -17.48 18.48
CA ILE A 316 -5.04 -16.04 18.76
C ILE A 316 -5.27 -15.29 17.45
N GLU A 317 -6.34 -14.51 17.39
CA GLU A 317 -6.60 -13.56 16.31
C GLU A 317 -6.41 -12.11 16.79
N VAL A 318 -6.07 -11.23 15.84
CA VAL A 318 -5.99 -9.79 16.08
C VAL A 318 -7.10 -9.11 15.29
N ALA A 319 -7.95 -8.36 15.99
CA ALA A 319 -9.10 -7.69 15.42
C ALA A 319 -9.11 -6.20 15.78
N ASP A 320 -9.57 -5.39 14.83
CA ASP A 320 -9.96 -4.01 15.08
C ASP A 320 -11.45 -3.97 15.45
N ILE A 321 -11.78 -3.28 16.53
CA ILE A 321 -13.14 -3.10 17.02
C ILE A 321 -13.45 -1.61 17.02
N HIS A 322 -14.45 -1.19 16.24
CA HIS A 322 -14.97 0.18 16.29
C HIS A 322 -15.86 0.35 17.53
N LEU A 323 -15.50 1.29 18.42
CA LEU A 323 -16.24 1.57 19.66
C LEU A 323 -17.54 2.29 19.34
N GLY A 324 -18.66 1.59 19.50
CA GLY A 324 -19.99 2.18 19.37
C GLY A 324 -20.40 3.00 20.60
N LYS A 325 -21.65 3.50 20.58
CA LYS A 325 -22.25 4.10 21.78
C LYS A 325 -22.47 3.00 22.82
N SER A 326 -21.68 2.99 23.89
CA SER A 326 -21.75 2.02 24.98
C SER A 326 -21.47 2.68 26.33
N ILE A 327 -21.73 1.95 27.43
CA ILE A 327 -21.39 2.40 28.79
C ILE A 327 -19.88 2.49 29.04
N HIS A 328 -19.06 1.95 28.13
CA HIS A 328 -17.60 1.95 28.25
C HIS A 328 -16.97 3.16 27.55
N ALA A 329 -17.72 3.93 26.77
CA ALA A 329 -17.23 5.19 26.22
C ALA A 329 -17.01 6.23 27.32
N GLY A 330 -15.87 6.92 27.28
CA GLY A 330 -15.40 7.87 28.29
C GLY A 330 -14.61 7.24 29.44
N LYS A 331 -14.54 5.90 29.53
CA LYS A 331 -13.74 5.20 30.54
C LYS A 331 -12.25 5.21 30.20
N ALA A 332 -11.42 5.15 31.24
CA ALA A 332 -9.97 4.95 31.09
C ALA A 332 -9.65 3.52 30.65
N LEU A 333 -8.56 3.34 29.90
CA LEU A 333 -8.14 2.02 29.39
C LEU A 333 -7.93 1.00 30.53
N SER A 334 -7.45 1.44 31.69
CA SER A 334 -7.32 0.58 32.88
C SER A 334 -8.65 0.04 33.40
N GLU A 335 -9.73 0.82 33.29
CA GLU A 335 -11.07 0.38 33.68
C GLU A 335 -11.68 -0.58 32.65
N LEU A 336 -11.38 -0.36 31.36
CA LEU A 336 -11.80 -1.26 30.29
C LEU A 336 -11.16 -2.65 30.38
N HIS A 337 -9.93 -2.74 30.88
CA HIS A 337 -9.25 -4.02 30.99
C HIS A 337 -10.03 -5.02 31.84
N GLY A 338 -10.53 -4.61 33.01
CA GLY A 338 -11.38 -5.48 33.86
C GLY A 338 -12.77 -5.73 33.26
N ASP A 339 -13.40 -4.70 32.67
CA ASP A 339 -14.79 -4.80 32.19
C ASP A 339 -14.95 -5.68 30.94
N VAL A 340 -14.05 -5.52 29.97
CA VAL A 340 -14.19 -6.10 28.63
C VAL A 340 -12.95 -6.86 28.16
N GLY A 341 -11.88 -6.88 28.97
CA GLY A 341 -10.57 -7.42 28.61
C GLY A 341 -10.39 -8.92 28.83
N PHE A 342 -11.44 -9.68 29.15
CA PHE A 342 -11.34 -11.13 29.39
C PHE A 342 -10.58 -11.83 28.26
N GLY A 343 -9.36 -12.29 28.56
CA GLY A 343 -8.53 -13.05 27.64
C GLY A 343 -8.12 -12.30 26.37
N VAL A 344 -8.17 -10.96 26.33
CA VAL A 344 -7.67 -10.14 25.22
C VAL A 344 -6.56 -9.19 25.67
N TYR A 345 -5.65 -8.89 24.75
CA TYR A 345 -4.62 -7.87 24.93
C TYR A 345 -4.94 -6.65 24.07
N PHE A 346 -4.94 -5.47 24.69
CA PHE A 346 -5.14 -4.20 23.99
C PHE A 346 -3.84 -3.83 23.29
N LYS A 347 -3.80 -4.03 21.97
CA LYS A 347 -2.60 -3.88 21.15
C LYS A 347 -2.44 -2.46 20.61
N ALA A 348 -3.53 -1.79 20.27
CA ALA A 348 -3.50 -0.39 19.85
C ALA A 348 -4.84 0.31 20.06
N LEU A 349 -4.80 1.64 20.12
CA LEU A 349 -5.97 2.51 20.15
C LEU A 349 -5.81 3.56 19.06
N PHE A 350 -6.84 3.76 18.24
CA PHE A 350 -6.86 4.78 17.21
C PHE A 350 -8.06 5.72 17.37
N ARG A 351 -7.82 7.02 17.28
CA ARG A 351 -8.85 8.05 17.21
C ARG A 351 -8.74 8.80 15.90
N GLN A 352 -9.79 8.77 15.09
CA GLN A 352 -9.82 9.47 13.80
C GLN A 352 -8.66 9.11 12.86
N GLY A 353 -8.12 7.89 12.98
CA GLY A 353 -6.96 7.41 12.20
C GLY A 353 -5.60 7.76 12.81
N HIS A 354 -5.54 8.32 14.02
CA HIS A 354 -4.31 8.56 14.77
C HIS A 354 -4.17 7.55 15.90
N GLN A 355 -3.03 6.88 15.95
CA GLN A 355 -2.70 6.03 17.07
C GLN A 355 -2.51 6.88 18.33
N LEU A 356 -3.22 6.52 19.38
CA LEU A 356 -3.09 7.08 20.72
C LEU A 356 -2.17 6.19 21.55
N PRO A 357 -1.42 6.77 22.51
CA PRO A 357 -0.62 5.98 23.42
C PRO A 357 -1.52 5.16 24.35
N LEU A 358 -1.16 3.89 24.56
CA LEU A 358 -1.84 2.98 25.48
C LEU A 358 -1.36 3.21 26.91
N LEU A 359 -1.74 4.35 27.48
CA LEU A 359 -1.51 4.64 28.90
C LEU A 359 -2.75 4.24 29.71
N PRO A 360 -2.60 3.81 30.96
CA PRO A 360 -3.73 3.42 31.82
C PRO A 360 -4.86 4.46 31.85
N GLN A 361 -4.50 5.74 31.91
CA GLN A 361 -5.41 6.89 31.96
C GLN A 361 -5.97 7.34 30.59
N THR A 362 -5.51 6.73 29.48
CA THR A 362 -6.02 7.09 28.15
C THR A 362 -7.51 6.74 28.08
N GLN A 363 -8.35 7.74 27.84
CA GLN A 363 -9.80 7.56 27.74
C GLN A 363 -10.19 7.13 26.33
N VAL A 364 -11.08 6.14 26.23
CA VAL A 364 -11.68 5.75 24.96
C VAL A 364 -12.94 6.55 24.69
N GLU A 365 -13.19 6.88 23.42
CA GLU A 365 -14.32 7.70 22.98
C GLU A 365 -15.14 6.97 21.92
N VAL A 366 -16.43 7.31 21.79
CA VAL A 366 -17.26 6.78 20.71
C VAL A 366 -16.61 7.10 19.37
N GLY A 367 -16.46 6.06 18.54
CA GLY A 367 -15.81 6.16 17.24
C GLY A 367 -14.31 5.86 17.24
N ASP A 368 -13.70 5.62 18.40
CA ASP A 368 -12.35 5.06 18.47
C ASP A 368 -12.31 3.65 17.87
N VAL A 369 -11.14 3.23 17.41
CA VAL A 369 -10.87 1.86 16.99
C VAL A 369 -9.89 1.23 17.96
N ILE A 370 -10.33 0.17 18.63
CA ILE A 370 -9.53 -0.58 19.60
C ILE A 370 -9.04 -1.85 18.92
N ARG A 371 -7.72 -2.01 18.82
CA ARG A 371 -7.12 -3.25 18.33
C ARG A 371 -6.87 -4.19 19.51
N VAL A 372 -7.43 -5.38 19.42
CA VAL A 372 -7.29 -6.42 20.45
C VAL A 372 -6.70 -7.69 19.85
N ALA A 373 -5.92 -8.43 20.65
CA ALA A 373 -5.41 -9.74 20.31
C ALA A 373 -5.93 -10.77 21.30
N GLY A 374 -6.62 -11.82 20.87
CA GLY A 374 -7.11 -12.88 21.76
C GLY A 374 -7.77 -14.03 21.03
N SER A 375 -8.31 -14.98 21.78
CA SER A 375 -9.08 -16.06 21.16
C SER A 375 -10.33 -15.50 20.49
N LYS A 376 -10.84 -16.18 19.46
CA LYS A 376 -12.01 -15.72 18.71
C LYS A 376 -13.21 -15.36 19.61
N TRP A 377 -13.51 -16.22 20.58
CA TRP A 377 -14.65 -15.99 21.46
C TRP A 377 -14.42 -14.78 22.39
N CYS A 378 -13.20 -14.60 22.92
CA CYS A 378 -12.82 -13.45 23.74
C CYS A 378 -12.98 -12.14 22.93
N VAL A 379 -12.45 -12.12 21.71
CA VAL A 379 -12.55 -10.98 20.79
C VAL A 379 -14.02 -10.66 20.47
N ASP A 380 -14.84 -11.67 20.15
CA ASP A 380 -16.26 -11.50 19.87
C ASP A 380 -17.04 -10.98 21.10
N GLN A 381 -16.68 -11.41 22.32
CA GLN A 381 -17.26 -10.90 23.57
C GLN A 381 -16.88 -9.44 23.82
N THR A 382 -15.60 -9.10 23.67
CA THR A 382 -15.11 -7.71 23.78
C THR A 382 -15.84 -6.81 22.76
N ALA A 383 -15.97 -7.25 21.51
CA ALA A 383 -16.68 -6.49 20.48
C ALA A 383 -18.15 -6.23 20.84
N LYS A 384 -18.86 -7.25 21.34
CA LYS A 384 -20.25 -7.11 21.82
C LYS A 384 -20.36 -6.10 22.96
N LYS A 385 -19.50 -6.19 23.98
CA LYS A 385 -19.49 -5.26 25.13
C LYS A 385 -19.22 -3.81 24.69
N LEU A 386 -18.33 -3.63 23.72
CA LEU A 386 -18.01 -2.31 23.13
C LEU A 386 -19.08 -1.81 22.15
N ASN A 387 -20.18 -2.54 21.94
CA ASN A 387 -21.20 -2.26 20.93
C ASN A 387 -20.59 -2.07 19.52
N GLY A 388 -19.65 -2.94 19.18
CA GLY A 388 -18.90 -2.94 17.93
C GLY A 388 -18.92 -4.30 17.25
N VAL A 389 -18.17 -4.40 16.16
CA VAL A 389 -17.96 -5.64 15.39
C VAL A 389 -16.46 -5.88 15.31
N ALA A 390 -16.03 -7.11 15.59
CA ALA A 390 -14.65 -7.52 15.40
C ALA A 390 -14.34 -7.64 13.90
N ILE A 391 -13.39 -6.84 13.43
CA ILE A 391 -12.91 -6.86 12.05
C ILE A 391 -11.53 -7.48 12.05
N VAL A 392 -11.41 -8.64 11.41
CA VAL A 392 -10.15 -9.35 11.17
C VAL A 392 -9.78 -9.26 9.68
N GLU A 393 -8.51 -9.50 9.35
CA GLU A 393 -8.13 -9.71 7.96
C GLU A 393 -8.92 -10.87 7.35
N SER A 394 -9.47 -10.62 6.16
CA SER A 394 -10.29 -11.57 5.43
C SER A 394 -9.69 -11.83 4.06
N THR A 395 -9.82 -13.06 3.59
CA THR A 395 -9.54 -13.42 2.20
C THR A 395 -10.67 -13.01 1.26
N VAL A 396 -11.85 -12.67 1.81
CA VAL A 396 -13.03 -12.21 1.07
C VAL A 396 -12.83 -10.75 0.64
N THR A 397 -13.40 -10.42 -0.52
CA THR A 397 -13.48 -9.04 -1.00
C THR A 397 -14.92 -8.66 -1.29
N GLU A 398 -15.39 -7.59 -0.66
CA GLU A 398 -16.74 -7.10 -0.80
C GLU A 398 -16.93 -6.42 -2.16
N THR A 399 -17.64 -7.12 -3.05
CA THR A 399 -17.80 -6.71 -4.44
C THR A 399 -18.80 -5.56 -4.58
N PHE A 400 -19.77 -5.44 -3.66
CA PHE A 400 -20.71 -4.33 -3.67
C PHE A 400 -20.00 -2.98 -3.56
N TYR A 401 -19.12 -2.82 -2.56
CA TYR A 401 -18.40 -1.56 -2.36
C TYR A 401 -17.39 -1.27 -3.47
N LEU A 402 -16.76 -2.30 -4.04
CA LEU A 402 -15.94 -2.15 -5.24
C LEU A 402 -16.77 -1.60 -6.41
N ALA A 403 -17.90 -2.22 -6.73
CA ALA A 403 -18.77 -1.79 -7.83
C ALA A 403 -19.33 -0.38 -7.61
N LEU A 404 -19.77 -0.08 -6.39
CA LEU A 404 -20.24 1.24 -6.00
C LEU A 404 -19.14 2.30 -6.12
N ALA A 405 -17.93 1.98 -5.66
CA ALA A 405 -16.79 2.88 -5.74
C ALA A 405 -16.41 3.20 -7.19
N LEU A 406 -16.36 2.17 -8.04
CA LEU A 406 -16.09 2.34 -9.48
C LEU A 406 -17.20 3.12 -10.18
N LEU A 407 -18.48 2.87 -9.86
CA LEU A 407 -19.61 3.60 -10.42
C LEU A 407 -19.56 5.09 -10.06
N ILE A 408 -19.41 5.40 -8.76
CA ILE A 408 -19.28 6.78 -8.27
C ILE A 408 -18.06 7.43 -8.92
N GLY A 409 -16.92 6.75 -8.91
CA GLY A 409 -15.68 7.25 -9.51
C GLY A 409 -15.82 7.53 -11.00
N TYR A 410 -16.46 6.64 -11.75
CA TYR A 410 -16.71 6.80 -13.18
C TYR A 410 -17.62 8.01 -13.47
N ILE A 411 -18.73 8.14 -12.74
CA ILE A 411 -19.66 9.28 -12.88
C ILE A 411 -18.95 10.59 -12.49
N CYS A 412 -18.26 10.60 -11.35
CA CYS A 412 -17.51 11.76 -10.89
C CYS A 412 -16.40 12.16 -11.87
N GLY A 413 -15.74 11.18 -12.49
CA GLY A 413 -14.70 11.38 -13.49
C GLY A 413 -15.17 12.06 -14.77
N HIS A 414 -16.45 11.91 -15.13
CA HIS A 414 -17.06 12.58 -16.28
C HIS A 414 -17.40 14.04 -16.02
N PHE A 415 -17.56 14.46 -14.76
CA PHE A 415 -17.81 15.86 -14.48
C PHE A 415 -16.59 16.69 -14.85
N SER A 416 -16.82 17.62 -15.78
CA SER A 416 -15.84 18.64 -16.13
C SER A 416 -16.26 19.97 -15.53
N VAL A 417 -15.31 20.66 -14.91
CA VAL A 417 -15.46 22.02 -14.42
C VAL A 417 -14.54 22.90 -15.24
N SER A 418 -15.07 23.98 -15.82
CA SER A 418 -14.21 24.94 -16.52
C SER A 418 -13.52 25.85 -15.51
N ILE A 419 -12.19 25.73 -15.38
CA ILE A 419 -11.36 26.60 -14.54
C ILE A 419 -10.55 27.50 -15.49
N MET A 420 -10.75 28.82 -15.38
CA MET A 420 -10.08 29.81 -16.23
C MET A 420 -10.24 29.56 -17.76
N GLY A 421 -11.39 29.02 -18.17
CA GLY A 421 -11.69 28.72 -19.58
C GLY A 421 -11.15 27.38 -20.09
N ILE A 422 -10.46 26.61 -19.25
CA ILE A 422 -9.96 25.27 -19.57
C ILE A 422 -10.90 24.24 -18.93
N PRO A 423 -11.50 23.33 -19.72
CA PRO A 423 -12.32 22.25 -19.17
C PRO A 423 -11.43 21.29 -18.38
N PHE A 424 -11.59 21.30 -17.06
CA PHE A 424 -10.94 20.37 -16.15
C PHE A 424 -11.90 19.21 -15.88
N ALA A 425 -11.74 18.10 -16.58
CA ALA A 425 -12.34 16.84 -16.18
C ALA A 425 -11.35 16.08 -15.30
N LEU A 426 -11.84 15.41 -14.27
CA LEU A 426 -10.98 14.55 -13.46
C LEU A 426 -10.48 13.37 -14.29
N GLY A 427 -11.32 12.87 -15.22
CA GLY A 427 -11.10 11.62 -15.95
C GLY A 427 -11.68 10.43 -15.18
N THR A 428 -12.23 9.45 -15.89
CA THR A 428 -12.89 8.27 -15.30
C THR A 428 -11.96 7.46 -14.41
N SER A 429 -10.72 7.28 -14.88
CA SER A 429 -9.65 6.57 -14.18
C SER A 429 -9.27 7.27 -12.87
N ALA A 430 -9.05 8.58 -12.90
CA ALA A 430 -8.74 9.36 -11.70
C ALA A 430 -9.92 9.45 -10.72
N GLY A 431 -11.16 9.47 -11.23
CA GLY A 431 -12.37 9.40 -10.41
C GLY A 431 -12.47 8.10 -9.62
N CYS A 432 -12.20 6.96 -10.27
CA CYS A 432 -12.14 5.66 -9.59
C CYS A 432 -11.05 5.61 -8.51
N MET A 433 -9.89 6.23 -8.77
CA MET A 433 -8.83 6.36 -7.76
C MET A 433 -9.26 7.24 -6.59
N LEU A 434 -9.86 8.41 -6.85
CA LEU A 434 -10.32 9.33 -5.81
C LEU A 434 -11.35 8.66 -4.90
N THR A 435 -12.31 7.93 -5.47
CA THR A 435 -13.27 7.18 -4.67
C THR A 435 -12.58 6.07 -3.87
N GLY A 436 -11.59 5.37 -4.43
CA GLY A 436 -10.78 4.40 -3.69
C GLY A 436 -10.02 5.03 -2.50
N ILE A 437 -9.48 6.23 -2.67
CA ILE A 437 -8.83 7.02 -1.60
C ILE A 437 -9.84 7.36 -0.51
N ILE A 438 -11.02 7.85 -0.89
CA ILE A 438 -12.06 8.24 0.07
C ILE A 438 -12.55 7.01 0.84
N PHE A 439 -12.85 5.91 0.15
CA PHE A 439 -13.39 4.70 0.79
C PHE A 439 -12.38 4.07 1.74
N SER A 440 -11.11 3.95 1.34
CA SER A 440 -10.05 3.45 2.21
C SER A 440 -9.78 4.36 3.41
N PHE A 441 -9.81 5.69 3.22
CA PHE A 441 -9.71 6.65 4.32
C PHE A 441 -10.87 6.54 5.31
N LEU A 442 -12.12 6.43 4.83
CA LEU A 442 -13.29 6.24 5.70
C LEU A 442 -13.20 4.92 6.46
N ARG A 443 -12.75 3.84 5.80
CA ARG A 443 -12.54 2.52 6.41
C ARG A 443 -11.52 2.53 7.56
N THR A 444 -10.46 3.35 7.47
CA THR A 444 -9.50 3.49 8.58
C THR A 444 -10.07 4.14 9.85
N ARG A 445 -11.18 4.88 9.73
CA ARG A 445 -11.89 5.48 10.88
C ARG A 445 -13.02 4.61 11.38
N ASN A 446 -13.69 3.95 10.46
CA ASN A 446 -14.74 3.01 10.76
C ASN A 446 -14.49 1.71 9.98
N PRO A 447 -13.81 0.73 10.59
CA PRO A 447 -13.55 -0.58 9.99
C PRO A 447 -14.79 -1.33 9.48
N THR A 448 -15.99 -0.99 9.96
CA THR A 448 -17.24 -1.60 9.49
C THR A 448 -17.71 -1.05 8.12
N PHE A 449 -17.19 0.10 7.70
CA PHE A 449 -17.50 0.73 6.42
C PHE A 449 -16.65 0.13 5.28
N GLY A 450 -17.24 -0.10 4.11
CA GLY A 450 -16.52 -0.52 2.91
C GLY A 450 -16.29 -2.03 2.77
N GLY A 451 -16.63 -2.83 3.79
CA GLY A 451 -16.50 -4.30 3.78
C GLY A 451 -15.03 -4.78 3.78
N PRO A 452 -14.81 -6.10 3.83
CA PRO A 452 -13.46 -6.66 3.70
C PRO A 452 -12.93 -6.41 2.29
N MET A 453 -11.69 -5.94 2.19
CA MET A 453 -10.90 -5.93 0.96
C MET A 453 -9.61 -6.66 1.28
N SER A 454 -9.43 -7.86 0.73
CA SER A 454 -8.22 -8.63 0.95
C SER A 454 -7.05 -8.00 0.20
N GLU A 455 -5.85 -8.03 0.78
CA GLU A 455 -4.66 -7.52 0.11
C GLU A 455 -4.34 -8.32 -1.16
N GLY A 456 -4.63 -9.63 -1.14
CA GLY A 456 -4.52 -10.49 -2.33
C GLY A 456 -5.39 -10.00 -3.47
N ALA A 457 -6.67 -9.69 -3.23
CA ALA A 457 -7.54 -9.14 -4.26
C ALA A 457 -7.12 -7.75 -4.72
N ARG A 458 -6.73 -6.87 -3.78
CA ARG A 458 -6.29 -5.50 -4.09
C ARG A 458 -5.03 -5.51 -4.95
N SER A 459 -4.02 -6.28 -4.57
CA SER A 459 -2.78 -6.45 -5.32
C SER A 459 -3.02 -7.12 -6.67
N PHE A 460 -3.91 -8.12 -6.75
CA PHE A 460 -4.32 -8.72 -8.01
C PHE A 460 -4.99 -7.69 -8.93
N LEU A 461 -6.00 -6.94 -8.48
CA LEU A 461 -6.66 -5.88 -9.26
C LEU A 461 -5.65 -4.83 -9.75
N GLN A 462 -4.69 -4.47 -8.90
CA GLN A 462 -3.62 -3.56 -9.28
C GLN A 462 -2.74 -4.16 -10.40
N ASP A 463 -2.25 -5.37 -10.21
CA ASP A 463 -1.29 -6.00 -11.12
C ASP A 463 -1.94 -6.41 -12.44
N ILE A 464 -3.04 -7.16 -12.40
CA ILE A 464 -3.75 -7.58 -13.62
C ILE A 464 -4.32 -6.39 -14.38
N GLY A 465 -4.85 -5.41 -13.64
CA GLY A 465 -5.44 -4.21 -14.21
C GLY A 465 -4.42 -3.40 -15.00
N LEU A 466 -3.24 -3.20 -14.43
CA LEU A 466 -2.16 -2.49 -15.09
C LEU A 466 -1.60 -3.26 -16.30
N ASN A 467 -1.35 -4.57 -16.16
CA ASN A 467 -0.75 -5.36 -17.24
C ASN A 467 -1.68 -5.52 -18.44
N LEU A 468 -2.99 -5.72 -18.24
CA LEU A 468 -3.95 -5.81 -19.35
C LEU A 468 -4.17 -4.45 -20.02
N PHE A 469 -4.27 -3.36 -19.25
CA PHE A 469 -4.30 -2.01 -19.81
C PHE A 469 -3.09 -1.76 -20.73
N VAL A 470 -1.89 -2.06 -20.23
CA VAL A 470 -0.65 -1.87 -20.99
C VAL A 470 -0.55 -2.78 -22.21
N ALA A 471 -1.06 -4.01 -22.14
CA ALA A 471 -1.12 -4.91 -23.29
C ALA A 471 -2.05 -4.36 -24.38
N VAL A 472 -3.23 -3.84 -24.03
CA VAL A 472 -4.13 -3.18 -25.01
C VAL A 472 -3.43 -1.97 -25.63
N LEU A 473 -2.79 -1.13 -24.81
CA LEU A 473 -2.02 0.00 -25.33
C LEU A 473 -0.91 -0.45 -26.29
N ALA A 474 -0.23 -1.55 -26.00
CA ALA A 474 0.81 -2.10 -26.87
C ALA A 474 0.28 -2.48 -28.27
N ALA A 475 -0.96 -3.00 -28.36
CA ALA A 475 -1.61 -3.30 -29.63
C ALA A 475 -1.76 -2.06 -30.53
N ASN A 476 -2.09 -0.91 -29.92
CA ASN A 476 -2.24 0.36 -30.63
C ASN A 476 -0.92 0.96 -31.07
N VAL A 477 0.11 0.80 -30.24
CA VAL A 477 1.37 1.52 -30.39
C VAL A 477 2.34 0.82 -31.33
N GLY A 478 2.31 -0.52 -31.42
CA GLY A 478 3.26 -1.31 -32.23
C GLY A 478 3.52 -0.79 -33.65
N PRO A 479 2.50 -0.49 -34.47
CA PRO A 479 2.70 0.05 -35.82
C PRO A 479 3.36 1.43 -35.87
N LYS A 480 3.13 2.27 -34.86
CA LYS A 480 3.51 3.70 -34.84
C LYS A 480 4.81 3.96 -34.06
N ILE A 481 5.24 3.04 -33.20
CA ILE A 481 6.42 3.21 -32.35
C ILE A 481 7.73 3.32 -33.14
N LEU A 482 7.80 2.74 -34.35
CA LEU A 482 8.98 2.86 -35.21
C LEU A 482 9.30 4.32 -35.55
N GLU A 483 8.30 5.19 -35.64
CA GLU A 483 8.49 6.62 -35.90
C GLU A 483 9.06 7.32 -34.66
N SER A 484 8.59 6.95 -33.47
CA SER A 484 9.07 7.49 -32.18
C SER A 484 10.50 7.08 -31.82
N PHE A 485 11.00 5.97 -32.38
CA PHE A 485 12.36 5.45 -32.12
C PHE A 485 13.42 5.91 -33.15
N GLN A 486 13.06 6.81 -34.06
CA GLN A 486 13.98 7.31 -35.09
C GLN A 486 14.69 8.61 -34.70
N GLY A 487 15.93 8.74 -35.20
CA GLY A 487 16.68 9.99 -35.18
C GLY A 487 17.05 10.50 -33.77
N THR A 488 16.95 11.82 -33.59
CA THR A 488 17.37 12.50 -32.35
C THR A 488 16.31 12.46 -31.25
N ILE A 489 15.09 12.00 -31.54
CA ILE A 489 13.96 11.97 -30.61
C ILE A 489 14.27 11.07 -29.41
N VAL A 490 14.80 9.86 -29.64
CA VAL A 490 15.20 8.93 -28.57
C VAL A 490 16.21 9.56 -27.61
N ILE A 491 17.18 10.29 -28.15
CA ILE A 491 18.22 10.97 -27.36
C ILE A 491 17.58 12.09 -26.52
N LYS A 492 16.67 12.88 -27.11
CA LYS A 492 15.92 13.93 -26.40
C LYS A 492 15.11 13.36 -25.23
N ILE A 493 14.36 12.27 -25.47
CA ILE A 493 13.56 11.57 -24.46
C ILE A 493 14.46 11.01 -23.35
N ALA A 494 15.57 10.37 -23.73
CA ALA A 494 16.51 9.79 -22.79
C ALA A 494 17.14 10.85 -21.88
N LEU A 495 17.66 11.94 -22.45
CA LEU A 495 18.28 13.03 -21.68
C LEU A 495 17.26 13.71 -20.75
N LEU A 496 16.07 14.03 -21.26
CA LEU A 496 15.04 14.66 -20.46
C LEU A 496 14.53 13.73 -19.36
N GLY A 497 14.30 12.45 -19.68
CA GLY A 497 13.84 11.44 -18.72
C GLY A 497 14.84 11.16 -17.61
N VAL A 498 16.14 11.08 -17.93
CA VAL A 498 17.21 10.94 -16.91
C VAL A 498 17.28 12.17 -16.03
N THR A 499 17.23 13.37 -16.63
CA THR A 499 17.25 14.63 -15.88
C THR A 499 16.06 14.71 -14.93
N ALA A 500 14.85 14.42 -15.43
CA ALA A 500 13.62 14.39 -14.66
C ALA A 500 13.60 13.28 -13.59
N ALA A 501 14.36 12.20 -13.76
CA ALA A 501 14.46 11.14 -12.76
C ALA A 501 15.44 11.48 -11.62
N LEU A 502 16.56 12.16 -11.93
CA LEU A 502 17.67 12.34 -10.98
C LEU A 502 17.69 13.70 -10.29
N VAL A 503 17.34 14.77 -11.00
CA VAL A 503 17.38 16.13 -10.43
C VAL A 503 16.35 16.31 -9.32
N PRO A 504 15.07 15.90 -9.46
CA PRO A 504 14.06 16.08 -8.42
C PRO A 504 14.42 15.48 -7.04
N PRO A 505 14.80 14.20 -6.91
CA PRO A 505 15.21 13.65 -5.62
C PRO A 505 16.51 14.27 -5.10
N LEU A 506 17.41 14.74 -5.97
CA LEU A 506 18.60 15.48 -5.54
C LEU A 506 18.23 16.83 -4.93
N LEU A 507 17.27 17.57 -5.51
CA LEU A 507 16.78 18.82 -4.93
C LEU A 507 16.13 18.60 -3.55
N ALA A 508 15.32 17.53 -3.42
CA ALA A 508 14.72 17.16 -2.16
C ALA A 508 15.77 16.76 -1.10
N TRP A 509 16.82 16.04 -1.53
CA TRP A 509 17.97 15.71 -0.68
C TRP A 509 18.69 16.98 -0.18
N LEU A 510 18.97 17.94 -1.06
CA LEU A 510 19.61 19.20 -0.68
C LEU A 510 18.77 19.99 0.34
N TYR A 511 17.45 20.02 0.14
CA TYR A 511 16.51 20.61 1.12
C TYR A 511 16.59 19.88 2.47
N GLY A 512 16.42 18.56 2.49
CA GLY A 512 16.41 17.78 3.71
C GLY A 512 17.73 17.84 4.48
N LEU A 513 18.85 17.78 3.77
CA LEU A 513 20.18 17.72 4.36
C LEU A 513 20.63 19.08 4.90
N TYR A 514 20.51 20.15 4.11
CA TYR A 514 21.08 21.46 4.47
C TYR A 514 20.08 22.38 5.17
N ILE A 515 18.80 22.32 4.81
CA ILE A 515 17.79 23.23 5.37
C ILE A 515 17.16 22.60 6.61
N ARG A 516 16.76 21.32 6.53
CA ARG A 516 16.08 20.62 7.64
C ARG A 516 17.01 19.80 8.52
N LYS A 517 18.27 19.59 8.10
CA LYS A 517 19.28 18.81 8.84
C LYS A 517 18.77 17.43 9.26
N MET A 518 18.01 16.79 8.38
CA MET A 518 17.43 15.47 8.63
C MET A 518 18.51 14.40 8.72
N ASN A 519 18.23 13.33 9.47
CA ASN A 519 19.07 12.15 9.43
C ASN A 519 19.19 11.63 7.97
N PRO A 520 20.41 11.44 7.44
CA PRO A 520 20.64 11.05 6.05
C PRO A 520 20.01 9.70 5.64
N ALA A 521 19.87 8.74 6.56
CA ALA A 521 19.23 7.46 6.28
C ALA A 521 17.72 7.63 6.08
N ILE A 522 17.07 8.39 6.96
CA ILE A 522 15.65 8.74 6.86
C ILE A 522 15.37 9.55 5.59
N LEU A 523 16.24 10.52 5.30
CA LEU A 523 16.14 11.38 4.12
C LEU A 523 16.28 10.61 2.81
N ALA A 524 17.18 9.62 2.75
CA ALA A 524 17.34 8.75 1.58
C ALA A 524 16.04 7.98 1.32
N GLY A 525 15.43 7.45 2.39
CA GLY A 525 14.10 6.85 2.35
C GLY A 525 13.01 7.79 1.85
N ALA A 526 12.99 9.03 2.34
CA ALA A 526 12.04 10.06 1.91
C ALA A 526 12.19 10.46 0.44
N CYS A 527 13.42 10.57 -0.07
CA CYS A 527 13.70 10.83 -1.49
C CYS A 527 13.26 9.65 -2.37
N ALA A 528 13.50 8.40 -1.92
CA ALA A 528 13.02 7.21 -2.61
C ALA A 528 11.48 7.14 -2.64
N GLY A 529 10.84 7.49 -1.52
CA GLY A 529 9.39 7.60 -1.40
C GLY A 529 8.85 8.66 -2.34
N GLY A 530 9.44 9.86 -2.35
CA GLY A 530 8.99 10.97 -3.20
C GLY A 530 9.10 10.64 -4.69
N ARG A 531 9.96 9.69 -5.04
CA ARG A 531 10.17 9.18 -6.39
C ARG A 531 9.41 7.87 -6.68
N ASN A 532 8.59 7.39 -5.77
CA ASN A 532 7.82 6.13 -5.88
C ASN A 532 8.66 4.89 -6.21
N SER A 533 9.89 4.78 -5.68
CA SER A 533 10.80 3.67 -5.97
C SER A 533 11.13 2.83 -4.74
N THR A 534 10.38 1.74 -4.55
CA THR A 534 10.69 0.72 -3.52
C THR A 534 12.09 0.11 -3.68
N PRO A 535 12.58 -0.20 -4.90
CA PRO A 535 13.96 -0.69 -5.06
C PRO A 535 15.02 0.32 -4.62
N ALA A 536 14.79 1.62 -4.83
CA ALA A 536 15.71 2.65 -4.35
C ALA A 536 15.70 2.77 -2.82
N MET A 537 14.53 2.59 -2.19
CA MET A 537 14.41 2.51 -0.72
C MET A 537 15.20 1.32 -0.16
N LYS A 538 15.07 0.13 -0.78
CA LYS A 538 15.89 -1.04 -0.43
C LYS A 538 17.39 -0.77 -0.65
N GLY A 539 17.75 -0.09 -1.73
CA GLY A 539 19.12 0.36 -1.97
C GLY A 539 19.67 1.27 -0.85
N ALA A 540 18.82 2.12 -0.26
CA ALA A 540 19.18 2.92 0.92
C ALA A 540 19.33 2.05 2.17
N GLN A 541 18.45 1.08 2.40
CA GLN A 541 18.56 0.13 3.52
C GLN A 541 19.87 -0.67 3.42
N ASP A 542 20.19 -1.17 2.23
CA ASP A 542 21.44 -1.90 1.97
C ASP A 542 22.68 -1.03 2.25
N ALA A 543 22.66 0.24 1.82
CA ALA A 543 23.78 1.16 2.05
C ALA A 543 23.95 1.52 3.53
N THR A 544 22.84 1.68 4.24
CA THR A 544 22.82 2.10 5.65
C THR A 544 22.93 0.92 6.63
N GLN A 545 22.80 -0.33 6.14
CA GLN A 545 22.75 -1.55 6.96
C GLN A 545 21.67 -1.47 8.05
N SER A 546 20.54 -0.85 7.71
CA SER A 546 19.49 -0.50 8.66
C SER A 546 18.14 -0.40 7.97
N ASP A 547 17.06 -0.74 8.69
CA ASP A 547 15.69 -0.62 8.18
C ASP A 547 15.14 0.82 8.25
N MET A 548 15.86 1.72 8.91
CA MET A 548 15.45 3.10 9.18
C MET A 548 15.00 3.92 7.95
N PRO A 549 15.57 3.79 6.73
CA PRO A 549 15.03 4.44 5.54
C PRO A 549 13.53 4.16 5.28
N ALA A 550 13.00 3.03 5.75
CA ALA A 550 11.58 2.70 5.62
C ALA A 550 10.65 3.65 6.40
N ILE A 551 11.17 4.43 7.35
CA ILE A 551 10.40 5.44 8.09
C ILE A 551 10.07 6.66 7.22
N GLY A 552 11.06 7.16 6.45
CA GLY A 552 10.88 8.35 5.61
C GLY A 552 10.08 8.08 4.33
N TYR A 553 10.01 6.83 3.90
CA TYR A 553 9.42 6.41 2.63
C TYR A 553 7.90 6.61 2.46
N PRO A 554 7.02 6.27 3.42
CA PRO A 554 5.59 6.11 3.15
C PRO A 554 4.86 7.41 2.84
N VAL A 555 5.19 8.51 3.52
CA VAL A 555 4.47 9.79 3.36
C VAL A 555 4.73 10.42 1.98
N PRO A 556 5.98 10.60 1.54
CA PRO A 556 6.26 11.13 0.20
C PRO A 556 5.75 10.18 -0.90
N TYR A 557 5.81 8.86 -0.68
CA TYR A 557 5.26 7.86 -1.62
C TYR A 557 3.76 8.06 -1.84
N ALA A 558 3.00 8.10 -0.74
CA ALA A 558 1.56 8.25 -0.82
C ALA A 558 1.17 9.59 -1.47
N LEU A 559 1.82 10.69 -1.06
CA LEU A 559 1.60 12.03 -1.61
C LEU A 559 1.86 12.10 -3.11
N THR A 560 3.05 11.68 -3.53
CA THR A 560 3.46 11.83 -4.93
C THR A 560 2.73 10.84 -5.84
N SER A 561 2.36 9.65 -5.34
CA SER A 561 1.48 8.72 -6.07
C SER A 561 0.14 9.33 -6.45
N VAL A 562 -0.41 10.25 -5.65
CA VAL A 562 -1.63 10.99 -6.01
C VAL A 562 -1.34 12.15 -6.94
N ILE A 563 -0.42 13.04 -6.54
CA ILE A 563 -0.18 14.30 -7.26
C ILE A 563 0.34 14.06 -8.67
N VAL A 564 1.22 13.06 -8.87
CA VAL A 564 1.80 12.78 -10.20
C VAL A 564 0.74 12.38 -11.21
N LEU A 565 -0.38 11.78 -10.79
CA LEU A 565 -1.48 11.39 -11.68
C LEU A 565 -2.28 12.60 -12.12
N ILE A 566 -2.56 13.52 -11.20
CA ILE A 566 -3.17 14.81 -11.52
C ILE A 566 -2.26 15.60 -12.47
N LEU A 567 -0.97 15.68 -12.17
CA LEU A 567 0.00 16.38 -13.00
C LEU A 567 0.22 15.68 -14.36
N GLY A 568 0.12 14.36 -14.42
CA GLY A 568 0.18 13.59 -15.67
C GLY A 568 -0.98 13.90 -16.60
N TYR A 569 -2.20 13.98 -16.05
CA TYR A 569 -3.39 14.43 -16.77
C TYR A 569 -3.21 15.87 -17.27
N ILE A 570 -2.78 16.78 -16.39
CA ILE A 570 -2.54 18.18 -16.74
C ILE A 570 -1.48 18.28 -17.84
N ALA A 571 -0.36 17.55 -17.72
CA ALA A 571 0.71 17.51 -18.72
C ALA A 571 0.20 17.10 -20.10
N MET A 572 -0.80 16.20 -20.16
CA MET A 572 -1.44 15.86 -21.42
C MET A 572 -2.30 17.01 -21.96
N VAL A 573 -3.09 17.66 -21.11
CA VAL A 573 -4.02 18.73 -21.52
C VAL A 573 -3.30 20.00 -22.00
N ILE A 574 -2.19 20.38 -21.36
CA ILE A 574 -1.48 21.65 -21.64
C ILE A 574 -0.14 21.49 -22.36
N GLY A 575 0.33 20.25 -22.54
CA GLY A 575 1.68 19.94 -23.01
C GLY A 575 1.84 19.77 -24.50
#